data_AF-A0A0F0G088-F1
#
_entry.id   AF-A0A0F0G088-F1
#
_cell.length_a   1.000
_cell.length_b   1.000
_cell.length_c   1.000
_cell.angle_alpha   90.00
_cell.angle_beta   90.00
_cell.angle_gamma   90.00
#
_symmetry.space_group_name_H-M   'P 1'
#
loop_
_entity.id
_entity.type
_entity.pdbx_description
1 polymer ?
#
loop_
_entity_poly.entity_id
_entity_poly.type
_entity_poly.pdbx_seq_one_letter_code
_entity_poly.pdbx_strand_id
1 'polypeptide(L)'
;MRRHPRGFTLIELMVTVAVLGILAAIALPNLSDYIDRQRLISQMRAISNLAQLARSEAIKHSSAGASSLKTVSLTVGPSAPWYVGLANGSAACSAATCVINEAGNSVSHTVSATECAGCTMTSPAAQAVITFDLRGLATGSTDQSITLQSPLGRQLSLSIGRLGRISLCSPGGSVGGYAIC
;
A
#
# COMPACT_ATOMS: atom_id res chain seq x y z
N MET A 1 16.61 18.11 -58.40
CA MET A 1 17.79 17.48 -57.77
C MET A 1 17.32 16.56 -56.65
N ARG A 2 17.40 15.23 -56.82
CA ARG A 2 17.01 14.26 -55.78
C ARG A 2 18.13 14.16 -54.75
N ARG A 3 17.89 14.58 -53.51
CA ARG A 3 18.83 14.42 -52.41
C ARG A 3 18.89 12.92 -52.06
N HIS A 4 20.07 12.32 -52.14
CA HIS A 4 20.28 10.98 -51.59
C HIS A 4 20.11 11.02 -50.07
N PRO A 5 19.34 10.11 -49.45
CA PRO A 5 19.28 10.01 -48.00
C PRO A 5 20.67 9.67 -47.46
N ARG A 6 21.19 10.51 -46.55
CA ARG A 6 22.43 10.24 -45.84
C ARG A 6 22.15 9.14 -44.82
N GLY A 7 22.73 7.96 -45.03
CA GLY A 7 22.66 6.86 -44.07
C GLY A 7 23.60 7.06 -42.89
N PHE A 8 23.31 6.38 -41.79
CA PHE A 8 24.18 6.31 -40.60
C PHE A 8 25.47 5.57 -40.93
N THR A 9 26.61 6.05 -40.41
CA THR A 9 27.88 5.33 -40.59
C THR A 9 28.08 4.26 -39.51
N LEU A 10 28.83 3.20 -39.81
CA LEU A 10 29.11 2.11 -38.84
C LEU A 10 29.84 2.65 -37.59
N ILE A 11 30.74 3.61 -37.78
CA ILE A 11 31.44 4.30 -36.68
C ILE A 11 30.47 5.12 -35.82
N GLU A 12 29.49 5.80 -36.42
CA GLU A 12 28.47 6.58 -35.69
C GLU A 12 27.56 5.66 -34.87
N LEU A 13 27.22 4.48 -35.40
CA LEU A 13 26.48 3.47 -34.65
C LEU A 13 27.31 2.93 -33.46
N MET A 14 28.60 2.65 -33.65
CA MET A 14 29.46 2.21 -32.55
C MET A 14 29.59 3.25 -31.45
N VAL A 15 29.79 4.53 -31.80
CA VAL A 15 29.90 5.61 -30.82
C VAL A 15 28.57 5.83 -30.09
N THR A 16 27.43 5.80 -30.80
CA THR A 16 26.11 5.95 -30.17
C THR A 16 25.80 4.83 -29.20
N VAL A 17 26.07 3.57 -29.56
CA VAL A 17 25.89 2.43 -28.64
C VAL A 17 26.83 2.54 -27.43
N ALA A 18 28.08 2.98 -27.62
CA ALA A 18 29.02 3.19 -26.52
C ALA A 18 28.53 4.26 -25.53
N VAL A 19 28.07 5.42 -26.02
CA VAL A 19 27.51 6.49 -25.17
C VAL A 19 26.22 6.04 -24.49
N LEU A 20 25.32 5.34 -25.20
CA LEU A 20 24.10 4.78 -24.62
C LEU A 20 24.40 3.78 -23.50
N GLY A 21 25.43 2.94 -23.65
CA GLY A 21 25.85 1.99 -22.62
C GLY A 21 26.29 2.69 -21.33
N ILE A 22 27.07 3.77 -21.43
CA ILE A 22 27.53 4.56 -20.28
C ILE A 22 26.34 5.21 -19.55
N LEU A 23 25.42 5.81 -20.31
CA LEU A 23 24.22 6.45 -19.74
C LEU A 23 23.31 5.42 -19.05
N ALA A 24 23.09 4.27 -19.69
CA ALA A 24 22.26 3.20 -19.14
C ALA A 24 22.83 2.64 -17.83
N ALA A 25 24.15 2.49 -17.73
CA ALA A 25 24.81 1.98 -16.53
C ALA A 25 24.56 2.87 -15.29
N ILE A 26 24.44 4.19 -15.47
CA ILE A 26 24.17 5.14 -14.38
C ILE A 26 22.66 5.27 -14.12
N ALA A 27 21.84 5.26 -15.18
CA ALA A 27 20.40 5.51 -15.07
C ALA A 27 19.62 4.33 -14.48
N LEU A 28 19.93 3.10 -14.89
CA LEU A 28 19.19 1.89 -14.49
C LEU A 28 19.13 1.65 -12.97
N PRO A 29 20.24 1.67 -12.20
CA PRO A 29 20.17 1.40 -10.77
C PRO A 29 19.32 2.45 -10.02
N ASN A 30 19.44 3.72 -10.40
CA ASN A 30 18.65 4.81 -9.82
C ASN A 30 17.15 4.67 -10.12
N LEU A 31 16.81 4.19 -11.32
CA LEU A 31 15.42 3.96 -11.71
C LEU A 31 14.79 2.81 -10.91
N SER A 32 15.52 1.70 -10.70
CA SER A 32 15.04 0.58 -9.88
C SER A 32 14.73 1.03 -8.45
N ASP A 33 15.61 1.84 -7.87
CA ASP A 33 15.47 2.39 -6.52
C ASP A 33 14.24 3.31 -6.39
N TYR A 34 14.04 4.18 -7.39
CA TYR A 34 12.89 5.06 -7.45
C TYR A 34 11.57 4.27 -7.58
N ILE A 35 11.53 3.26 -8.46
CA ILE A 35 10.35 2.42 -8.66
C ILE A 35 9.99 1.65 -7.38
N ASP A 36 10.97 1.08 -6.70
CA ASP A 36 10.79 0.40 -5.42
C ASP A 36 10.14 1.32 -4.37
N ARG A 37 10.70 2.53 -4.21
CA ARG A 37 10.15 3.54 -3.31
C ARG A 37 8.72 3.93 -3.68
N GLN A 38 8.43 4.16 -4.97
CA GLN A 38 7.09 4.54 -5.42
C GLN A 38 6.07 3.43 -5.18
N ARG A 39 6.46 2.16 -5.39
CA ARG A 39 5.59 1.00 -5.08
C ARG A 39 5.28 0.92 -3.61
N LEU A 40 6.28 1.05 -2.74
CA LEU A 40 6.06 1.05 -1.29
C LEU A 40 5.10 2.18 -0.87
N ILE A 41 5.31 3.39 -1.40
CA ILE A 41 4.47 4.56 -1.11
C ILE A 41 3.04 4.37 -1.61
N SER A 42 2.85 3.91 -2.86
CA SER A 42 1.51 3.74 -3.44
C SER A 42 0.70 2.71 -2.66
N GLN A 43 1.35 1.63 -2.24
CA GLN A 43 0.74 0.54 -1.48
C GLN A 43 0.36 0.97 -0.08
N MET A 44 1.27 1.65 0.60
CA MET A 44 0.97 2.17 1.93
C MET A 44 -0.15 3.24 1.87
N ARG A 45 -0.20 4.05 0.82
CA ARG A 45 -1.31 4.99 0.58
C ARG A 45 -2.62 4.26 0.34
N ALA A 46 -2.63 3.19 -0.45
CA ALA A 46 -3.82 2.38 -0.67
C ALA A 46 -4.37 1.80 0.63
N ILE A 47 -3.50 1.26 1.49
CA ILE A 47 -3.88 0.79 2.85
C ILE A 47 -4.43 1.96 3.69
N SER A 48 -3.79 3.13 3.64
CA SER A 48 -4.26 4.31 4.39
C SER A 48 -5.64 4.79 3.92
N ASN A 49 -5.88 4.73 2.60
CA ASN A 49 -7.16 5.09 2.00
C ASN A 49 -8.25 4.08 2.39
N LEU A 50 -7.93 2.79 2.41
CA LEU A 50 -8.84 1.75 2.92
C LEU A 50 -9.22 1.99 4.38
N ALA A 51 -8.25 2.34 5.24
CA ALA A 51 -8.54 2.66 6.63
C ALA A 51 -9.41 3.91 6.79
N GLN A 52 -9.16 4.95 5.98
CA GLN A 52 -9.99 6.16 5.97
C GLN A 52 -11.41 5.87 5.45
N LEU A 53 -11.53 5.05 4.41
CA LEU A 53 -12.81 4.61 3.86
C LEU A 53 -13.60 3.86 4.93
N ALA A 54 -12.99 2.88 5.60
CA ALA A 54 -13.58 2.12 6.69
C ALA A 54 -14.12 3.01 7.81
N ARG A 55 -13.32 3.99 8.23
CA ARG A 55 -13.75 4.98 9.22
C ARG A 55 -14.91 5.81 8.73
N SER A 56 -14.88 6.26 7.47
CA SER A 56 -15.97 7.07 6.89
C SER A 56 -17.27 6.28 6.76
N GLU A 57 -17.20 5.01 6.37
CA GLU A 57 -18.36 4.12 6.30
C GLU A 57 -18.95 3.84 7.67
N ALA A 58 -18.11 3.64 8.69
CA ALA A 58 -18.58 3.43 10.06
C ALA A 58 -19.38 4.64 10.56
N ILE A 59 -18.94 5.86 10.24
CA ILE A 59 -19.64 7.09 10.60
C ILE A 59 -20.93 7.27 9.78
N LYS A 60 -20.89 6.99 8.48
CA LYS A 60 -22.04 7.18 7.56
C LYS A 60 -23.21 6.24 7.87
N HIS A 61 -22.95 5.00 8.28
CA HIS A 61 -23.99 3.97 8.48
C HIS A 61 -24.48 3.86 9.94
N SER A 62 -24.52 4.97 10.69
CA SER A 62 -24.97 4.98 12.09
C SER A 62 -26.45 4.70 12.32
N SER A 63 -27.28 4.73 11.27
CA SER A 63 -28.74 4.63 11.39
C SER A 63 -29.38 3.44 10.65
N ALA A 64 -28.60 2.51 10.08
CA ALA A 64 -29.13 1.30 9.44
C ALA A 64 -28.66 0.06 10.22
N GLY A 65 -29.60 -0.75 10.70
CA GLY A 65 -29.40 -1.76 11.76
C GLY A 65 -28.26 -2.79 11.58
N ALA A 66 -27.96 -3.47 12.69
CA ALA A 66 -27.10 -4.64 12.92
C ALA A 66 -25.64 -4.66 12.37
N SER A 67 -25.23 -3.72 11.51
CA SER A 67 -23.88 -3.68 10.93
C SER A 67 -23.28 -2.27 10.91
N SER A 68 -23.54 -1.53 11.99
CA SER A 68 -22.97 -0.21 12.30
C SER A 68 -21.45 -0.20 12.47
N LEU A 69 -20.83 -1.35 12.71
CA LEU A 69 -19.38 -1.49 12.82
C LEU A 69 -18.81 -1.81 11.45
N LYS A 70 -17.69 -1.16 11.11
CA LYS A 70 -16.90 -1.47 9.91
C LYS A 70 -15.51 -1.87 10.34
N THR A 71 -14.98 -2.92 9.73
CA THR A 71 -13.71 -3.52 10.15
C THR A 71 -12.73 -3.58 9.00
N VAL A 72 -11.59 -2.94 9.21
CA VAL A 72 -10.39 -3.22 8.43
C VAL A 72 -9.80 -4.50 9.01
N SER A 73 -9.91 -5.59 8.26
CA SER A 73 -9.22 -6.82 8.60
C SER A 73 -7.86 -6.82 7.93
N LEU A 74 -6.85 -7.11 8.72
CA LEU A 74 -5.50 -7.31 8.24
C LEU A 74 -5.10 -8.74 8.58
N THR A 75 -4.68 -9.45 7.56
CA THR A 75 -4.14 -10.79 7.73
C THR A 75 -2.72 -10.78 7.21
N VAL A 76 -1.81 -11.12 8.11
CA VAL A 76 -0.38 -11.07 7.89
C VAL A 76 0.18 -12.44 8.21
N GLY A 77 0.36 -13.25 7.16
CA GLY A 77 1.04 -14.53 7.29
C GLY A 77 2.54 -14.34 7.10
N PRO A 78 3.41 -14.88 7.97
CA PRO A 78 4.86 -14.88 7.74
C PRO A 78 5.30 -15.70 6.51
N SER A 79 4.38 -16.48 5.93
CA SER A 79 4.62 -17.41 4.79
C SER A 79 3.59 -17.30 3.67
N ALA A 80 2.65 -16.34 3.73
CA ALA A 80 1.57 -16.16 2.77
C ALA A 80 1.53 -14.70 2.27
N PRO A 81 1.03 -14.44 1.04
CA PRO A 81 0.83 -13.07 0.59
C PRO A 81 -0.09 -12.35 1.57
N TRP A 82 0.41 -11.28 2.17
CA TRP A 82 -0.38 -10.44 3.05
C TRP A 82 -1.51 -9.76 2.28
N TYR A 83 -2.62 -9.49 2.96
CA TYR A 83 -3.69 -8.66 2.43
C TYR A 83 -4.32 -7.82 3.53
N VAL A 84 -4.84 -6.68 3.10
CA VAL A 84 -5.64 -5.77 3.90
C VAL A 84 -6.97 -5.62 3.20
N GLY A 85 -8.07 -5.85 3.91
CA GLY A 85 -9.40 -5.74 3.34
C GLY A 85 -10.38 -5.11 4.29
N LEU A 86 -11.44 -4.51 3.73
CA LEU A 86 -12.53 -3.93 4.48
C LEU A 86 -13.75 -4.86 4.46
N ALA A 87 -14.38 -5.04 5.61
CA ALA A 87 -15.61 -5.81 5.76
C ALA A 87 -16.58 -5.15 6.74
N ASN A 88 -17.85 -5.57 6.65
CA ASN A 88 -18.88 -5.20 7.63
C ASN A 88 -18.73 -5.99 8.93
N GLY A 89 -19.20 -5.40 10.05
CA GLY A 89 -19.17 -6.04 11.36
C GLY A 89 -17.81 -5.91 12.03
N SER A 90 -17.52 -6.79 12.98
CA SER A 90 -16.26 -6.85 13.78
C SER A 90 -15.40 -8.09 13.50
N ALA A 91 -15.85 -8.97 12.59
CA ALA A 91 -15.15 -10.21 12.28
C ALA A 91 -13.99 -9.97 11.30
N ALA A 92 -12.92 -10.76 11.44
CA ALA A 92 -11.87 -10.84 10.44
C ALA A 92 -12.45 -11.34 9.11
N CYS A 93 -12.04 -10.74 8.00
CA CYS A 93 -12.36 -11.20 6.65
C CYS A 93 -11.13 -11.76 5.94
N SER A 94 -11.38 -12.63 4.97
CA SER A 94 -10.38 -13.17 4.04
C SER A 94 -10.36 -12.43 2.71
N ALA A 95 -9.30 -12.59 1.91
CA ALA A 95 -9.18 -11.94 0.60
C ALA A 95 -10.43 -12.13 -0.30
N ALA A 96 -11.15 -13.25 -0.17
CA ALA A 96 -12.38 -13.53 -0.91
C ALA A 96 -13.67 -13.02 -0.24
N THR A 97 -13.62 -12.65 1.04
CA THR A 97 -14.80 -12.30 1.86
C THR A 97 -14.78 -10.87 2.41
N CYS A 98 -13.73 -10.10 2.13
CA CYS A 98 -13.65 -8.68 2.49
C CYS A 98 -14.53 -7.84 1.55
N VAL A 99 -15.81 -7.73 1.91
CA VAL A 99 -16.80 -6.93 1.18
C VAL A 99 -17.56 -5.99 2.11
N ILE A 100 -17.83 -4.80 1.60
CA ILE A 100 -18.81 -3.87 2.17
C ILE A 100 -20.13 -4.06 1.43
N ASN A 101 -21.25 -3.95 2.16
CA ASN A 101 -22.57 -4.05 1.57
C ASN A 101 -23.16 -2.65 1.53
N GLU A 102 -23.25 -2.08 0.33
CA GLU A 102 -23.78 -0.73 0.09
C GLU A 102 -25.02 -0.84 -0.77
N ALA A 103 -26.17 -0.40 -0.24
CA ALA A 103 -27.46 -0.35 -0.96
C ALA A 103 -27.86 -1.68 -1.65
N GLY A 104 -27.49 -2.83 -1.07
CA GLY A 104 -27.80 -4.17 -1.62
C GLY A 104 -26.73 -4.75 -2.54
N ASN A 105 -25.64 -4.02 -2.81
CA ASN A 105 -24.50 -4.51 -3.57
C ASN A 105 -23.31 -4.82 -2.65
N SER A 106 -22.57 -5.89 -2.93
CA SER A 106 -21.32 -6.22 -2.24
C SER A 106 -20.13 -5.72 -3.05
N VAL A 107 -19.34 -4.80 -2.49
CA VAL A 107 -18.13 -4.26 -3.12
C VAL A 107 -16.91 -4.76 -2.37
N SER A 108 -15.95 -5.34 -3.10
CA SER A 108 -14.68 -5.81 -2.52
C SER A 108 -13.67 -4.67 -2.49
N HIS A 109 -13.12 -4.43 -1.31
CA HIS A 109 -12.06 -3.46 -1.08
C HIS A 109 -10.88 -4.18 -0.44
N THR A 110 -9.95 -4.64 -1.27
CA THR A 110 -8.75 -5.37 -0.83
C THR A 110 -7.50 -4.77 -1.46
N VAL A 111 -6.42 -4.74 -0.68
CA VAL A 111 -5.06 -4.45 -1.12
C VAL A 111 -4.23 -5.66 -0.73
N SER A 112 -3.37 -6.12 -1.63
CA SER A 112 -2.61 -7.36 -1.41
C SER A 112 -1.17 -7.25 -1.89
N ALA A 113 -0.35 -8.20 -1.43
CA ALA A 113 1.05 -8.28 -1.78
C ALA A 113 1.35 -8.34 -3.29
N THR A 114 0.39 -8.71 -4.15
CA THR A 114 0.61 -8.79 -5.61
C THR A 114 0.92 -7.44 -6.24
N GLU A 115 0.47 -6.35 -5.63
CA GLU A 115 0.68 -5.00 -6.14
C GLU A 115 2.02 -4.39 -5.67
N CYS A 116 2.72 -5.09 -4.77
CA CYS A 116 4.03 -4.72 -4.23
C CYS A 116 4.99 -5.92 -4.30
N ALA A 117 5.58 -6.15 -5.47
CA ALA A 117 6.45 -7.30 -5.69
C ALA A 117 7.59 -7.37 -4.64
N GLY A 118 7.57 -8.43 -3.83
CA GLY A 118 8.56 -8.70 -2.79
C GLY A 118 8.43 -7.85 -1.52
N CYS A 119 7.37 -7.04 -1.38
CA CYS A 119 7.15 -6.31 -0.15
C CYS A 119 6.60 -7.23 0.94
N THR A 120 7.16 -7.13 2.13
CA THR A 120 6.71 -7.87 3.31
C THR A 120 5.92 -6.96 4.22
N MET A 121 4.93 -7.51 4.93
CA MET A 121 4.15 -6.79 5.91
C MET A 121 4.42 -7.38 7.29
N THR A 122 4.60 -6.52 8.29
CA THR A 122 4.78 -6.88 9.69
C THR A 122 3.71 -6.19 10.52
N SER A 123 3.04 -6.95 11.38
CA SER A 123 2.04 -6.48 12.33
C SER A 123 2.27 -7.12 13.70
N PRO A 124 1.76 -6.54 14.80
CA PRO A 124 1.90 -7.08 16.15
C PRO A 124 1.34 -8.50 16.34
N ALA A 125 0.40 -8.92 15.49
CA ALA A 125 -0.20 -10.24 15.48
C ALA A 125 -0.36 -10.76 14.05
N ALA A 126 -0.41 -12.09 13.88
CA ALA A 126 -0.59 -12.74 12.56
C ALA A 126 -1.94 -12.38 11.89
N GLN A 127 -2.93 -12.00 12.68
CA GLN A 127 -4.15 -11.34 12.21
C GLN A 127 -4.40 -10.14 13.11
N ALA A 128 -4.54 -8.96 12.50
CA ALA A 128 -4.86 -7.71 13.18
C ALA A 128 -6.19 -7.21 12.64
N VAL A 129 -7.16 -7.03 13.53
CA VAL A 129 -8.51 -6.60 13.16
C VAL A 129 -8.71 -5.21 13.77
N ILE A 130 -8.96 -4.22 12.91
CA ILE A 130 -9.19 -2.83 13.30
C ILE A 130 -10.64 -2.50 12.98
N THR A 131 -11.48 -2.55 14.01
CA THR A 131 -12.89 -2.23 13.89
C THR A 131 -13.12 -0.77 14.28
N PHE A 132 -13.78 -0.01 13.42
CA PHE A 132 -14.20 1.37 13.70
C PHE A 132 -15.64 1.41 14.22
N ASP A 133 -15.88 2.21 15.25
CA ASP A 133 -17.21 2.48 15.77
C ASP A 133 -17.91 3.62 14.99
N LEU A 134 -19.18 3.88 15.34
CA LEU A 134 -20.01 4.92 14.74
C LEU A 134 -19.47 6.34 14.91
N ARG A 135 -18.56 6.54 15.85
CA ARG A 135 -17.87 7.82 16.11
C ARG A 135 -16.51 7.87 15.39
N GLY A 136 -16.19 6.83 14.62
CA GLY A 136 -14.92 6.68 13.91
C GLY A 136 -13.74 6.41 14.84
N LEU A 137 -13.97 5.91 16.06
CA LEU A 137 -12.94 5.47 16.99
C LEU A 137 -12.53 4.03 16.64
N ALA A 138 -11.23 3.74 16.73
CA ALA A 138 -10.74 2.38 16.58
C ALA A 138 -11.00 1.60 17.88
N THR A 139 -11.78 0.54 17.79
CA THR A 139 -12.10 -0.34 18.92
C THR A 139 -10.90 -1.26 19.20
N GLY A 140 -10.03 -0.80 20.10
CA GLY A 140 -8.80 -1.47 20.53
C GLY A 140 -8.21 -0.78 21.77
N SER A 141 -7.49 -1.54 22.60
CA SER A 141 -6.86 -1.02 23.82
C SER A 141 -5.49 -0.38 23.59
N THR A 142 -4.86 -0.65 22.45
CA THR A 142 -3.53 -0.15 22.05
C THR A 142 -3.56 0.40 20.63
N ASP A 143 -2.61 1.28 20.32
CA ASP A 143 -2.37 1.74 18.96
C ASP A 143 -1.95 0.54 18.10
N GLN A 144 -2.59 0.39 16.94
CA GLN A 144 -2.24 -0.67 16.00
C GLN A 144 -1.34 -0.10 14.93
N SER A 145 -0.22 -0.78 14.66
CA SER A 145 0.72 -0.41 13.62
C SER A 145 0.93 -1.53 12.61
N ILE A 146 1.13 -1.15 11.36
CA ILE A 146 1.39 -2.06 10.25
C ILE A 146 2.56 -1.50 9.48
N THR A 147 3.62 -2.29 9.38
CA THR A 147 4.83 -1.87 8.67
C THR A 147 4.94 -2.66 7.37
N LEU A 148 5.03 -1.96 6.26
CA LEU A 148 5.45 -2.53 4.98
C LEU A 148 6.94 -2.29 4.80
N GLN A 149 7.63 -3.32 4.35
CA GLN A 149 9.03 -3.27 3.97
C GLN A 149 9.19 -3.65 2.49
N SER A 150 9.96 -2.87 1.75
CA SER A 150 10.31 -3.18 0.36
C SER A 150 11.51 -4.15 0.27
N PRO A 151 11.72 -4.82 -0.87
CA PRO A 151 12.90 -5.66 -1.12
C PRO A 151 14.25 -4.95 -0.89
N LEU A 152 14.29 -3.64 -1.11
CA LEU A 152 15.49 -2.82 -0.87
C LEU A 152 15.62 -2.33 0.58
N GLY A 153 14.79 -2.84 1.50
CA GLY A 153 14.88 -2.57 2.93
C GLY A 153 14.22 -1.27 3.39
N ARG A 154 13.49 -0.57 2.52
CA ARG A 154 12.74 0.64 2.90
C ARG A 154 11.50 0.27 3.68
N GLN A 155 11.15 1.10 4.65
CA GLN A 155 10.01 0.83 5.53
C GLN A 155 9.08 2.05 5.61
N LEU A 156 7.79 1.76 5.54
CA LEU A 156 6.73 2.67 5.95
C LEU A 156 5.86 1.96 6.97
N SER A 157 5.45 2.68 7.99
CA SER A 157 4.51 2.20 8.99
C SER A 157 3.26 3.06 8.98
N LEU A 158 2.11 2.40 9.03
CA LEU A 158 0.81 3.01 9.25
C LEU A 158 0.39 2.72 10.69
N SER A 159 0.13 3.78 11.45
CA SER A 159 -0.36 3.69 12.83
C SER A 159 -1.81 4.17 12.88
N ILE A 160 -2.68 3.38 13.49
CA ILE A 160 -4.06 3.77 13.80
C ILE A 160 -4.17 3.90 15.32
N GLY A 161 -4.31 5.14 15.76
CA GLY A 161 -4.53 5.45 17.16
C GLY A 161 -5.94 5.07 17.61
N ARG A 162 -6.14 4.89 18.91
CA ARG A 162 -7.45 4.57 19.50
C ARG A 162 -8.55 5.57 19.18
N LEU A 163 -8.18 6.84 18.97
CA LEU A 163 -9.10 7.90 18.53
C LEU A 163 -9.44 7.85 17.03
N GLY A 164 -9.01 6.81 16.32
CA GLY A 164 -9.20 6.66 14.87
C GLY A 164 -8.31 7.58 14.02
N ARG A 165 -7.28 8.18 14.61
CA ARG A 165 -6.26 8.94 13.87
C ARG A 165 -5.40 7.95 13.10
N ILE A 166 -5.43 8.09 11.77
CA ILE A 166 -4.58 7.32 10.85
C ILE A 166 -3.39 8.21 10.50
N SER A 167 -2.17 7.74 10.79
CA SER A 167 -0.94 8.43 10.39
C SER A 167 0.08 7.49 9.78
N LEU A 168 0.92 8.07 8.92
CA LEU A 168 2.00 7.39 8.23
C LEU A 168 3.34 7.91 8.75
N CYS A 169 4.26 7.01 9.02
CA CYS A 169 5.62 7.33 9.41
C CYS A 169 6.61 6.39 8.71
N SER A 170 7.89 6.77 8.67
CA SER A 170 8.96 5.93 8.14
C SER A 170 9.86 5.48 9.30
N PRO A 171 9.87 4.17 9.63
CA PRO A 171 10.80 3.60 10.57
C PRO A 171 12.25 3.93 10.19
N GLY A 172 12.97 4.58 11.10
CA GLY A 172 14.36 4.99 10.90
C GLY A 172 14.59 5.99 9.76
N GLY A 173 13.54 6.64 9.25
CA GLY A 173 13.64 7.62 8.15
C GLY A 173 14.04 7.03 6.80
N SER A 174 13.83 5.73 6.58
CA SER A 174 14.17 5.02 5.34
C SER A 174 13.47 5.53 4.08
N VAL A 175 12.39 6.31 4.23
CA VAL A 175 11.64 6.95 3.14
C VAL A 175 11.45 8.44 3.42
N GLY A 176 12.08 9.29 2.61
CA GLY A 176 11.92 10.74 2.72
C GLY A 176 10.48 11.21 2.44
N GLY A 177 10.08 12.31 3.07
CA GLY A 177 8.74 12.91 2.96
C GLY A 177 7.71 12.40 3.97
N TYR A 178 8.12 11.53 4.89
CA TYR A 178 7.30 11.03 5.99
C TYR A 178 7.96 11.35 7.34
N ALA A 179 7.15 11.50 8.39
CA ALA A 179 7.67 11.69 9.75
C ALA A 179 8.42 10.43 10.21
N ILE A 180 9.46 10.60 11.02
CA ILE A 180 10.22 9.47 11.56
C ILE A 180 9.45 8.85 12.73
N CYS A 181 9.38 7.53 12.70
CA CYS A 181 9.11 6.67 13.84
C CYS A 181 10.26 5.65 13.94
#